data_AF-A0A6L7B6E5-F1
#
_entry.id   AF-A0A6L7B6E5-F1
#
_cell.length_a   1.000
_cell.length_b   1.000
_cell.length_c   1.000
_cell.angle_alpha   90.00
_cell.angle_beta   90.00
_cell.angle_gamma   90.00
#
_symmetry.space_group_name_H-M   'P 1'
#
loop_
_entity.id
_entity.type
_entity.pdbx_description
1 polymer ?
#
loop_
_entity_poly.entity_id
_entity_poly.type
_entity_poly.pdbx_seq_one_letter_code
_entity_poly.pdbx_strand_id
1 'polypeptide(L)' 'MRTLIQSGKHIIRFQGGTFQVYRLVRNRFGDVISEVHVESYGAFSPAIRKLVQQAKQVSENKRNGKYPVEL' A
#
# COMPACT_ATOMS: atom_id res chain seq x y z
N MET A 1 -12.18 -24.01 -12.64
CA MET A 1 -10.92 -23.58 -12.00
C MET A 1 -11.28 -22.54 -10.93
N ARG A 2 -11.09 -22.86 -9.64
CA ARG A 2 -11.35 -21.93 -8.53
C ARG A 2 -10.03 -21.26 -8.18
N THR A 3 -9.89 -19.95 -8.40
CA THR A 3 -8.79 -19.18 -7.81
C THR A 3 -9.38 -18.32 -6.72
N LEU A 4 -9.25 -18.78 -5.47
CA LEU A 4 -9.53 -17.97 -4.30
C LEU A 4 -8.32 -17.05 -4.12
N ILE A 5 -8.33 -15.89 -4.77
CA ILE A 5 -7.30 -14.88 -4.50
C ILE A 5 -7.73 -14.18 -3.21
N GLN A 6 -7.19 -14.64 -2.09
CA GLN A 6 -7.33 -13.97 -0.80
C GLN A 6 -6.61 -12.63 -0.86
N SER A 7 -7.28 -11.61 -1.38
CA SER A 7 -6.83 -10.24 -1.31
C SER A 7 -7.13 -9.71 0.09
N GLY A 8 -6.16 -9.86 1.00
CA GLY A 8 -6.29 -9.44 2.39
C GLY A 8 -6.62 -7.95 2.51
N LYS A 9 -7.64 -7.65 3.32
CA LYS A 9 -7.89 -6.31 3.86
C LYS A 9 -7.08 -6.17 5.14
N HIS A 10 -6.22 -5.17 5.20
CA HIS A 10 -5.32 -4.90 6.31
C HIS A 10 -5.65 -3.53 6.91
N ILE A 11 -5.48 -3.40 8.22
CA ILE A 11 -5.56 -2.12 8.91
C ILE A 11 -4.16 -1.77 9.38
N ILE A 12 -3.69 -0.59 9.01
CA ILE A 12 -2.40 -0.06 9.44
C ILE A 12 -2.63 1.21 10.26
N ARG A 13 -1.82 1.38 11.31
CA ARG A 13 -1.75 2.62 12.08
C ARG A 13 -0.44 3.31 11.73
N PHE A 14 -0.52 4.55 11.29
CA PHE A 14 0.64 5.30 10.83
C PHE A 14 0.54 6.78 11.23
N GLN A 15 1.50 7.25 12.03
CA GLN A 15 1.62 8.65 12.47
C GLN A 15 0.28 9.29 12.92
N GLY A 16 -0.46 8.61 13.78
CA GLY A 16 -1.76 9.08 14.30
C GLY A 16 -2.95 8.90 13.35
N GLY A 17 -2.74 8.38 12.14
CA GLY A 17 -3.80 7.97 11.20
C GLY A 17 -4.05 6.47 11.24
N THR A 18 -5.30 6.06 11.04
CA THR A 18 -5.66 4.66 10.78
C THR A 18 -6.06 4.53 9.32
N PHE A 19 -5.44 3.59 8.62
CA PHE A 19 -5.69 3.34 7.20
C PHE A 19 -6.12 1.90 6.98
N GLN A 20 -7.11 1.73 6.12
CA GLN A 20 -7.51 0.46 5.56
C GLN A 20 -6.80 0.29 4.22
N VAL A 21 -6.02 -0.78 4.09
CA VAL A 21 -5.33 -1.13 2.85
C VAL A 21 -5.89 -2.45 2.35
N TYR A 22 -6.29 -2.50 1.09
CA TYR A 22 -6.72 -3.74 0.47
C TYR A 22 -6.24 -3.82 -0.97
N ARG A 23 -6.11 -5.03 -1.46
CA ARG A 23 -5.72 -5.31 -2.84
C ARG A 23 -6.97 -5.71 -3.62
N LEU A 24 -7.10 -5.26 -4.86
CA LEU A 24 -8.08 -5.77 -5.80
C LEU A 24 -7.34 -6.39 -6.96
N VAL A 25 -7.61 -7.66 -7.25
CA VAL A 25 -7.05 -8.36 -8.40
C VAL A 25 -8.18 -8.57 -9.40
N ARG A 26 -8.02 -8.02 -10.60
CA ARG A 26 -9.01 -8.07 -11.68
C ARG A 26 -8.36 -8.65 -12.94
N ASN A 27 -9.09 -9.47 -13.68
CA ASN A 27 -8.68 -9.88 -15.00
C ASN A 27 -9.35 -8.95 -16.03
N ARG A 28 -8.57 -8.25 -16.85
CA ARG A 28 -9.07 -7.38 -17.91
C ARG A 28 -8.40 -7.81 -19.23
N PHE A 29 -9.19 -8.39 -20.13
CA PHE A 29 -8.73 -8.87 -21.46
C PHE A 29 -7.54 -9.85 -21.41
N GLY A 30 -7.45 -10.69 -20.38
CA GLY A 30 -6.36 -11.66 -20.22
C GLY A 30 -5.21 -11.15 -19.34
N ASP A 31 -5.15 -9.84 -19.08
CA ASP A 31 -4.17 -9.26 -18.17
C ASP A 31 -4.67 -9.26 -16.73
N VAL A 32 -3.84 -9.79 -15.83
CA VAL A 32 -4.10 -9.74 -14.39
C VAL A 32 -3.63 -8.40 -13.84
N ILE A 33 -4.58 -7.51 -13.58
CA ILE A 33 -4.35 -6.20 -12.98
C ILE A 33 -4.49 -6.32 -11.47
N SER A 34 -3.51 -5.76 -10.75
CA SER A 34 -3.50 -5.72 -9.29
C SER A 34 -3.48 -4.27 -8.83
N GLU A 35 -4.59 -3.81 -8.25
CA GLU A 35 -4.73 -2.47 -7.68
C GLU A 35 -4.57 -2.54 -6.15
N VAL A 36 -3.87 -1.58 -5.55
CA VAL A 36 -3.80 -1.40 -4.10
C VAL A 36 -4.58 -0.15 -3.74
N HIS A 37 -5.55 -0.30 -2.86
CA HIS A 37 -6.41 0.78 -2.37
C HIS A 37 -6.04 1.10 -0.93
N VAL A 38 -5.90 2.39 -0.63
CA VAL A 38 -5.56 2.91 0.69
C VAL A 38 -6.62 3.94 1.08
N GLU A 39 -7.42 3.61 2.08
CA GLU A 39 -8.50 4.45 2.60
C GLU A 39 -8.13 4.92 4.00
N SER A 40 -8.28 6.22 4.28
CA SER A 40 -8.11 6.76 5.63
C SER A 40 -9.45 6.78 6.35
N TYR A 41 -9.49 6.37 7.62
CA TYR A 41 -10.67 6.60 8.45
C TYR A 41 -10.66 8.09 8.90
N GLY A 42 -11.46 8.94 8.26
CA GLY A 42 -11.61 10.36 8.58
C GLY A 42 -11.49 11.30 7.37
N ALA A 43 -11.65 12.62 7.59
CA ALA A 43 -11.39 13.63 6.58
C ALA A 43 -9.93 13.57 6.09
N PHE A 44 -9.70 13.90 4.82
CA PHE A 44 -8.43 13.79 4.11
C PHE A 44 -7.21 14.12 5.00
N SER A 45 -6.51 13.08 5.46
CA SER A 45 -5.42 13.25 6.42
C SER A 45 -4.11 13.58 5.68
N PRO A 46 -3.39 14.66 6.05
CA PRO A 46 -2.03 14.93 5.57
C PRO A 46 -1.08 13.73 5.73
N ALA A 47 -1.41 12.78 6.61
CA ALA A 47 -0.64 11.57 6.84
C ALA A 47 -0.56 10.63 5.62
N ILE A 48 -1.54 10.65 4.68
CA ILE A 48 -1.43 9.82 3.47
C ILE A 48 -0.28 10.29 2.57
N ARG A 49 -0.06 11.61 2.47
CA ARG A 49 1.06 12.18 1.73
C ARG A 49 2.39 11.78 2.38
N LYS A 50 2.48 11.82 3.70
CA LYS A 50 3.67 11.39 4.45
C LYS A 50 3.95 9.90 4.24
N LEU A 51 2.91 9.06 4.27
CA LEU A 51 3.02 7.63 3.99
C LEU A 51 3.59 7.37 2.59
N VAL A 52 3.07 8.05 1.57
CA VAL A 52 3.58 7.93 0.18
C VAL A 52 5.02 8.43 0.07
N GLN A 53 5.38 9.53 0.73
CA GLN A 53 6.75 10.06 0.73
C GLN A 53 7.75 9.09 1.38
N GLN A 54 7.40 8.51 2.53
CA GLN A 54 8.25 7.50 3.16
C GLN A 54 8.40 6.25 2.31
N ALA A 55 7.31 5.75 1.70
CA ALA A 55 7.38 4.62 0.79
C ALA A 55 8.34 4.89 -0.39
N LYS A 56 8.32 6.11 -0.93
CA LYS A 56 9.27 6.55 -1.97
C LYS A 56 10.70 6.52 -1.45
N GLN A 57 10.97 7.13 -0.29
CA GLN A 57 12.31 7.17 0.30
C GLN A 57 12.87 5.76 0.57
N VAL A 58 12.05 4.85 1.09
CA VAL A 58 12.43 3.45 1.31
C VAL A 58 12.80 2.76 -0.01
N SER A 59 12.02 3.00 -1.07
CA SER A 59 12.28 2.47 -2.41
C SER A 59 13.60 2.99 -2.99
N GLU A 60 13.86 4.29 -2.86
CA GLU A 60 15.09 4.93 -3.33
C GLU A 60 16.32 4.44 -2.55
N ASN A 61 16.22 4.33 -1.22
CA ASN A 61 17.29 3.79 -0.39
C ASN A 61 17.61 2.33 -0.74
N LYS A 62 16.59 1.51 -1.02
CA LYS A 62 16.78 0.14 -1.51
C LYS A 62 17.53 0.11 -2.84
N ARG A 63 17.16 0.97 -3.80
CA ARG A 63 17.83 1.06 -5.10
C ARG A 63 19.31 1.43 -4.94
N ASN A 64 19.64 2.25 -3.94
CA ASN A 64 21.01 2.69 -3.66
C ASN A 64 21.80 1.72 -2.75
N GLY A 65 21.28 0.52 -2.47
CA GLY A 65 21.96 -0.49 -1.64
C GLY A 65 22.01 -0.16 -0.14
N LYS A 66 21.30 0.88 0.32
CA LYS A 66 21.27 1.34 1.72
C LYS A 66 20.13 0.67 2.51
N TYR A 67 20.03 -0.66 2.39
CA TYR A 67 19.03 -1.45 3.12
C TYR A 67 19.75 -2.33 4.16
N PRO A 68 19.30 -2.36 5.42
CA PRO A 68 18.02 -1.84 5.94
C PRO A 68 18.00 -0.32 6.19
N VAL A 69 16.85 0.30 5.91
CA VAL A 69 16.51 1.67 6.35
C VAL A 69 15.92 1.54 7.75
N GLU A 70 16.57 2.10 8.77
CA GLU A 70 15.95 2.28 10.08
C GLU A 70 14.76 3.25 9.93
N LEU A 71 13.55 2.76 10.19
CA LEU A 71 12.28 3.48 10.09
C LEU A 71 11.79 3.97 11.46
#